data_AF-A0A4Y7TYJ1-F1
#
_entry.id   AF-A0A4Y7TYJ1-F1
#
_cell.length_a   1.000
_cell.length_b   1.000
_cell.length_c   1.000
_cell.angle_alpha   90.00
_cell.angle_beta   90.00
_cell.angle_gamma   90.00
#
_symmetry.space_group_name_H-M   'P 1'
#
loop_
_entity.id
_entity.type
_entity.pdbx_description
1 polymer ?
#
loop_
_entity_poly.entity_id
_entity_poly.type
_entity_poly.pdbx_seq_one_letter_code
_entity_poly.pdbx_strand_id
1 'polypeptide(L)'
;MSIEIPKLKSRVAAFSNSLDELESVLEPLFTQSLPETVVNLEPLQQAKLQTDVPYVIYDLVFMYLKLKGVDPKSHPVINELDRIRQYFDKISHAENPPQRKAEIDKAAAGRFIKAAISSVNFQKPGPEANTPVSAEASSSRVPVKVTAKMTERTEYERKVKKTKIEDSKVIGEDEDEKMDVEEEEPAGRRKRQRPVVDPFAGTWSLSCTQPSCR
;
A
#
# COMPACT_ATOMS: atom_id res chain seq x y z
N MET A 1 47.00 -26.27 -29.73
CA MET A 1 46.86 -24.87 -29.24
C MET A 1 46.39 -23.88 -30.32
N SER A 2 46.34 -24.25 -31.61
CA SER A 2 46.00 -23.34 -32.72
C SER A 2 44.50 -23.09 -32.95
N ILE A 3 43.61 -23.94 -32.43
CA ILE A 3 42.14 -23.83 -32.60
C ILE A 3 41.51 -22.78 -31.66
N GLU A 4 42.19 -22.43 -30.56
CA GLU A 4 41.66 -21.50 -29.54
C GLU A 4 41.78 -20.02 -29.95
N ILE A 5 42.82 -19.67 -30.73
CA ILE A 5 43.07 -18.31 -31.21
C ILE A 5 41.93 -17.78 -32.12
N PRO A 6 41.45 -18.52 -33.14
CA PRO A 6 40.35 -18.03 -33.98
C PRO A 6 39.04 -17.88 -33.20
N LYS A 7 38.75 -18.80 -32.25
CA LYS A 7 37.57 -18.70 -31.37
C LYS A 7 37.66 -17.50 -30.41
N LEU A 8 38.86 -17.20 -29.90
CA LEU A 8 39.07 -16.03 -29.07
C LEU A 8 38.87 -14.74 -29.88
N LYS A 9 39.44 -14.68 -31.09
CA LYS A 9 39.27 -13.54 -32.00
C LYS A 9 37.80 -13.29 -32.33
N SER A 10 37.01 -14.33 -32.59
CA SER A 10 35.58 -14.17 -32.85
C SER A 10 34.81 -13.68 -31.63
N ARG A 11 35.18 -14.11 -30.41
CA ARG A 11 34.56 -13.61 -29.17
C ARG A 11 34.89 -12.13 -28.92
N VAL A 12 36.14 -11.73 -29.15
CA VAL A 12 36.55 -10.32 -29.01
C VAL A 12 35.82 -9.44 -30.02
N ALA A 13 35.71 -9.89 -31.28
CA ALA A 13 34.96 -9.17 -32.30
C ALA A 13 33.45 -9.08 -31.98
N ALA A 14 32.85 -10.14 -31.47
CA ALA A 14 31.46 -10.09 -31.02
C ALA A 14 31.27 -9.12 -29.85
N PHE A 15 32.20 -9.10 -28.90
CA PHE A 15 32.17 -8.18 -27.77
C PHE A 15 32.34 -6.72 -28.20
N SER A 16 33.27 -6.41 -29.11
CA SER A 16 33.40 -5.04 -29.64
C SER A 16 32.13 -4.59 -30.34
N ASN A 17 31.53 -5.43 -31.19
CA ASN A 17 30.28 -5.09 -31.86
C ASN A 17 29.13 -4.82 -30.87
N SER A 18 29.06 -5.56 -29.76
CA SER A 18 28.06 -5.31 -28.71
C SER A 18 28.29 -4.00 -27.95
N LEU A 19 29.55 -3.55 -27.83
CA LEU A 19 29.85 -2.23 -27.25
C LEU A 19 29.49 -1.10 -28.21
N ASP A 20 29.76 -1.27 -29.50
CA ASP A 20 29.38 -0.30 -30.54
C ASP A 20 27.84 -0.16 -30.61
N GLU A 21 27.11 -1.28 -30.51
CA GLU A 21 25.64 -1.27 -30.42
C GLU A 21 25.16 -0.56 -29.15
N LEU A 22 25.77 -0.84 -28.00
CA LEU A 22 25.44 -0.16 -26.74
C LEU A 22 25.67 1.36 -26.83
N GLU A 23 26.78 1.80 -27.44
CA GLU A 23 27.07 3.22 -27.65
C GLU A 23 26.00 3.88 -28.52
N SER A 24 25.57 3.22 -29.59
CA SER A 24 24.48 3.71 -30.47
C SER A 24 23.14 3.86 -29.73
N VAL A 25 22.83 2.96 -28.78
CA VAL A 25 21.60 3.03 -27.98
C VAL A 25 21.67 4.13 -26.92
N LEU A 26 22.86 4.42 -26.39
CA LEU A 26 23.09 5.45 -25.37
C LEU A 26 23.28 6.86 -25.97
N GLU A 27 23.63 6.97 -27.26
CA GLU A 27 23.85 8.25 -27.94
C GLU A 27 22.68 9.25 -27.74
N PRO A 28 21.40 8.88 -27.89
CA PRO A 28 20.28 9.79 -27.65
C PRO A 28 20.26 10.35 -26.22
N LEU A 29 20.68 9.55 -25.23
CA LEU A 29 20.70 9.92 -23.82
C LEU A 29 21.81 10.94 -23.51
N PHE A 30 22.86 11.01 -24.34
CA PHE A 30 23.94 11.98 -24.22
C PHE A 30 23.69 13.30 -24.97
N THR A 31 22.71 13.35 -25.88
CA THR A 31 22.38 14.58 -26.63
C THR A 31 21.74 15.68 -25.78
N GLN A 32 21.09 15.32 -24.69
CA GLN A 32 20.38 16.23 -23.79
C GLN A 32 20.86 16.02 -22.35
N SER A 33 20.66 17.01 -21.48
CA SER A 33 20.99 16.84 -20.08
C SER A 33 20.01 15.88 -19.40
N LEU A 34 20.52 15.01 -18.53
CA LEU A 34 19.70 14.07 -17.75
C LEU A 34 18.49 14.75 -17.06
N PRO A 35 18.62 15.90 -16.35
CA PRO A 35 17.45 16.54 -15.73
C PRO A 35 16.42 17.03 -16.75
N GLU A 36 16.83 17.49 -17.94
CA GLU A 36 15.88 17.92 -18.99
C GLU A 36 15.06 16.75 -19.54
N THR A 37 15.72 15.61 -19.81
CA THR A 37 15.01 14.40 -20.30
C THR A 37 14.01 13.89 -19.27
N VAL A 38 14.38 13.94 -17.99
CA VAL A 38 13.60 13.42 -16.86
C VAL A 38 12.35 14.24 -16.56
N VAL A 39 12.42 15.57 -16.68
CA VAL A 39 11.28 16.46 -16.40
C VAL A 39 10.14 16.27 -17.40
N ASN A 40 10.43 15.83 -18.62
CA ASN A 40 9.45 15.64 -19.69
C ASN A 40 8.69 14.30 -19.63
N LEU A 41 9.06 13.40 -18.71
CA LEU A 41 8.54 12.04 -18.62
C LEU A 41 7.47 11.89 -17.52
N GLU A 42 6.63 10.86 -17.64
CA GLU A 42 5.73 10.47 -16.55
C GLU A 42 6.55 10.05 -15.31
N PRO A 43 6.09 10.32 -14.06
CA PRO A 43 6.81 9.94 -12.84
C PRO A 43 7.24 8.46 -12.79
N LEU A 44 6.43 7.56 -13.34
CA LEU A 44 6.78 6.14 -13.42
C LEU A 44 7.95 5.88 -14.37
N GLN A 45 7.94 6.53 -15.54
CA GLN A 45 9.01 6.42 -16.53
C GLN A 45 10.30 7.10 -16.04
N GLN A 46 10.18 8.22 -15.34
CA GLN A 46 11.27 8.89 -14.64
C GLN A 46 11.95 7.93 -13.64
N ALA A 47 11.17 7.20 -12.84
CA ALA A 47 11.74 6.25 -11.87
C ALA A 47 12.51 5.11 -12.55
N LYS A 48 12.01 4.60 -13.68
CA LYS A 48 12.71 3.59 -14.49
C LYS A 48 14.03 4.11 -15.01
N LEU A 49 14.02 5.24 -15.71
CA LEU A 49 15.22 5.85 -16.27
C LEU A 49 16.28 6.11 -15.19
N GLN A 50 15.87 6.66 -14.04
CA GLN A 50 16.76 6.92 -12.91
C GLN A 50 17.34 5.66 -12.24
N THR A 51 16.71 4.49 -12.44
CA THR A 51 17.20 3.20 -11.95
C THR A 51 18.06 2.48 -13.00
N ASP A 52 17.72 2.65 -14.28
CA ASP A 52 18.44 2.04 -15.42
C ASP A 52 19.81 2.69 -15.64
N VAL A 53 19.94 4.02 -15.51
CA VAL A 53 21.22 4.73 -15.65
C VAL A 53 22.30 4.18 -14.71
N PRO A 54 22.10 4.12 -13.37
CA PRO A 54 23.10 3.53 -12.49
C PRO A 54 23.30 2.04 -12.75
N TYR A 55 22.25 1.29 -13.12
CA TYR A 55 22.39 -0.13 -13.48
C TYR A 55 23.41 -0.35 -14.60
N VAL A 56 23.30 0.41 -15.70
CA VAL A 56 24.24 0.34 -16.82
C VAL A 56 25.66 0.71 -16.37
N ILE A 57 25.82 1.75 -15.55
CA ILE A 57 27.15 2.17 -15.05
C ILE A 57 27.80 1.06 -14.22
N TYR A 58 27.08 0.48 -13.26
CA TYR A 58 27.65 -0.58 -12.43
C TYR A 58 27.90 -1.88 -13.22
N ASP A 59 27.09 -2.18 -14.24
CA ASP A 59 27.32 -3.31 -15.13
C ASP A 59 28.57 -3.10 -16.02
N LEU A 60 28.80 -1.88 -16.50
CA LEU A 60 30.04 -1.51 -17.19
C LEU A 60 31.27 -1.67 -16.28
N VAL A 61 31.16 -1.27 -15.01
CA VAL A 61 32.23 -1.49 -14.02
C VAL A 61 32.43 -3.00 -13.77
N PHE A 62 31.35 -3.78 -13.68
CA PHE A 62 31.42 -5.22 -13.53
C PHE A 62 32.15 -5.90 -14.71
N MET A 63 31.83 -5.50 -15.94
CA MET A 63 32.53 -5.95 -17.15
C MET A 63 34.00 -5.53 -17.14
N TYR A 64 34.30 -4.28 -16.77
CA TYR A 64 35.67 -3.77 -16.67
C TYR A 64 36.53 -4.60 -15.69
N LEU A 65 35.99 -4.93 -14.51
CA LEU A 65 36.69 -5.76 -13.53
C LEU A 65 37.01 -7.15 -14.08
N LYS A 66 36.05 -7.77 -14.79
CA LYS A 66 36.26 -9.05 -15.45
C LYS A 66 37.34 -9.00 -16.52
N LEU A 67 37.38 -7.93 -17.32
CA LEU A 67 38.42 -7.74 -18.33
C LEU A 67 39.81 -7.53 -17.72
N LYS A 68 39.88 -6.93 -16.53
CA LYS A 68 41.12 -6.78 -15.76
C LYS A 68 41.55 -8.07 -15.04
N GLY A 69 40.73 -9.11 -15.06
CA GLY A 69 40.98 -10.37 -14.36
C GLY A 69 40.75 -10.30 -12.85
N VAL A 70 40.07 -9.25 -12.36
CA VAL A 70 39.65 -9.15 -10.96
C VAL A 70 38.30 -9.84 -10.82
N ASP A 71 38.16 -10.72 -9.83
CA ASP A 71 36.87 -11.37 -9.57
C ASP A 71 35.85 -10.33 -9.07
N PRO A 72 34.77 -10.05 -9.83
CA PRO A 72 33.81 -9.03 -9.44
C PRO A 72 33.04 -9.40 -8.17
N LYS A 73 33.03 -10.68 -7.76
CA LYS A 73 32.40 -11.10 -6.50
C LYS A 73 33.10 -10.59 -5.25
N SER A 74 34.38 -10.28 -5.38
CA SER A 74 35.15 -9.69 -4.29
C SER A 74 34.96 -8.17 -4.19
N HIS A 75 34.41 -7.54 -5.22
CA HIS A 75 34.27 -6.10 -5.33
C HIS A 75 32.92 -5.62 -4.78
N PRO A 76 32.84 -4.43 -4.14
CA PRO A 76 31.59 -3.86 -3.64
C PRO A 76 30.54 -3.54 -4.72
N VAL A 77 30.85 -3.74 -6.00
CA VAL A 77 29.89 -3.55 -7.11
C VAL A 77 28.70 -4.49 -6.99
N ILE A 78 28.86 -5.69 -6.43
CA ILE A 78 27.73 -6.58 -6.19
C ILE A 78 26.73 -5.97 -5.21
N ASN A 79 27.21 -5.30 -4.16
CA ASN A 79 26.33 -4.66 -3.18
C ASN A 79 25.51 -3.53 -3.84
N GLU A 80 26.10 -2.79 -4.77
CA GLU A 80 25.38 -1.75 -5.52
C GLU A 80 24.37 -2.35 -6.52
N LEU A 81 24.69 -3.47 -7.17
CA LEU A 81 23.73 -4.20 -8.00
C LEU A 81 22.55 -4.74 -7.18
N ASP A 82 22.80 -5.29 -6.00
CA ASP A 82 21.75 -5.74 -5.07
C ASP A 82 20.89 -4.56 -4.59
N ARG A 83 21.51 -3.40 -4.37
CA ARG A 83 20.79 -2.18 -4.03
C ARG A 83 19.89 -1.72 -5.17
N ILE A 84 20.36 -1.77 -6.42
CA ILE A 84 19.55 -1.44 -7.62
C ILE A 84 18.39 -2.41 -7.78
N ARG A 85 18.60 -3.71 -7.55
CA ARG A 85 17.54 -4.72 -7.60
C ARG A 85 16.37 -4.37 -6.67
N GLN A 86 16.65 -3.85 -5.48
CA GLN A 86 15.60 -3.38 -4.57
C GLN A 86 14.80 -2.20 -5.14
N TYR A 87 15.39 -1.35 -5.99
CA TYR A 87 14.68 -0.27 -6.66
C TYR A 87 13.81 -0.79 -7.82
N PHE A 88 14.27 -1.79 -8.58
CA PHE A 88 13.42 -2.49 -9.54
C PHE A 88 12.20 -3.12 -8.86
N ASP A 89 12.39 -3.74 -7.69
CA ASP A 89 11.27 -4.27 -6.92
C ASP A 89 10.30 -3.16 -6.53
N LYS A 90 10.78 -2.01 -6.02
CA LYS A 90 9.91 -0.86 -5.69
C LYS A 90 9.12 -0.35 -6.89
N ILE A 91 9.75 -0.28 -8.07
CA ILE A 91 9.08 0.14 -9.31
C ILE A 91 8.02 -0.89 -9.70
N SER A 92 8.34 -2.18 -9.68
CA SER A 92 7.40 -3.26 -9.99
C SER A 92 6.17 -3.25 -9.07
N HIS A 93 6.37 -3.01 -7.77
CA HIS A 93 5.28 -2.86 -6.81
C HIS A 93 4.46 -1.59 -7.04
N ALA A 94 5.05 -0.52 -7.59
CA ALA A 94 4.34 0.70 -7.94
C ALA A 94 3.53 0.55 -9.23
N GLU A 95 4.05 -0.19 -10.22
CA GLU A 95 3.35 -0.53 -11.46
C GLU A 95 2.18 -1.45 -11.24
N ASN A 96 2.39 -2.50 -10.45
CA ASN A 96 1.40 -3.52 -10.14
C ASN A 96 1.18 -3.53 -8.63
N PRO A 97 0.46 -2.52 -8.09
CA PRO A 97 0.19 -2.48 -6.67
C PRO A 97 -0.53 -3.77 -6.29
N PRO A 98 -0.04 -4.53 -5.29
CA PRO A 98 -0.72 -5.72 -4.84
C PRO A 98 -2.13 -5.30 -4.44
N GLN A 99 -3.15 -5.95 -5.04
CA GLN A 99 -4.54 -5.68 -4.73
C GLN A 99 -4.74 -5.90 -3.22
N ARG A 100 -4.74 -4.80 -2.47
CA ARG A 100 -5.07 -4.84 -1.06
C ARG A 100 -6.54 -5.22 -1.00
N LYS A 101 -6.82 -6.42 -0.50
CA LYS A 101 -8.17 -6.76 -0.08
C LYS A 101 -8.55 -5.74 0.99
N ALA A 102 -9.45 -4.83 0.66
CA ALA A 102 -10.02 -3.89 1.61
C ALA A 102 -10.93 -4.68 2.57
N GLU A 103 -10.33 -5.50 3.42
CA GLU A 103 -11.02 -6.19 4.49
C GLU A 103 -11.27 -5.18 5.61
N ILE A 104 -12.48 -4.66 5.63
CA ILE A 104 -12.94 -3.76 6.68
C ILE A 104 -13.22 -4.61 7.92
N ASP A 105 -12.63 -4.25 9.07
CA ASP A 105 -12.97 -4.84 10.35
C ASP A 105 -14.38 -4.41 10.77
N LYS A 106 -15.35 -5.28 10.49
CA LYS A 106 -16.78 -5.08 10.79
C LYS A 106 -17.02 -4.90 12.30
N ALA A 107 -16.22 -5.55 13.15
CA ALA A 107 -16.36 -5.44 14.60
C ALA A 107 -15.86 -4.08 15.09
N ALA A 108 -14.74 -3.58 14.57
CA ALA A 108 -14.26 -2.23 14.86
C ALA A 108 -15.25 -1.17 14.37
N ALA A 109 -15.73 -1.27 13.12
CA ALA A 109 -16.77 -0.38 12.58
C ALA A 109 -18.03 -0.37 13.45
N GLY A 110 -18.48 -1.55 13.91
CA GLY A 110 -19.62 -1.67 14.83
C GLY A 110 -19.39 -0.99 16.18
N ARG A 111 -18.16 -1.01 16.71
CA ARG A 111 -17.82 -0.28 17.96
C ARG A 111 -17.88 1.23 17.74
N PHE A 112 -17.36 1.74 16.62
CA PHE A 112 -17.44 3.16 16.28
C PHE A 112 -18.90 3.63 16.16
N ILE A 113 -19.75 2.86 15.48
CA ILE A 113 -21.18 3.16 15.34
C ILE A 113 -21.88 3.14 16.71
N LYS A 114 -21.64 2.11 17.53
CA LYS A 114 -22.25 2.01 18.87
C LYS A 114 -21.81 3.14 19.79
N ALA A 115 -20.52 3.45 19.83
CA ALA A 115 -19.98 4.54 20.62
C ALA A 115 -20.58 5.89 20.20
N ALA A 116 -20.61 6.16 18.89
CA ALA A 116 -21.25 7.34 18.33
C ALA A 116 -22.72 7.42 18.77
N ILE A 117 -23.53 6.39 18.54
CA ILE A 117 -24.96 6.34 18.93
C ILE A 117 -25.15 6.56 20.43
N SER A 118 -24.36 5.89 21.27
CA SER A 118 -24.45 6.03 22.74
C SER A 118 -24.08 7.43 23.23
N SER A 119 -23.18 8.12 22.53
CA SER A 119 -22.77 9.50 22.84
C SER A 119 -23.80 10.54 22.39
N VAL A 120 -24.67 10.20 21.44
CA VAL A 120 -25.77 11.09 20.99
C VAL A 120 -27.02 10.97 21.84
N ASN A 121 -26.93 10.42 23.06
CA ASN A 121 -28.04 10.45 24.01
C ASN A 121 -28.55 11.88 24.13
N PHE A 122 -29.67 12.11 23.44
CA PHE A 122 -30.37 13.37 23.40
C PHE A 122 -30.67 13.72 24.85
N GLN A 123 -30.02 14.75 25.38
CA GLN A 123 -30.54 15.50 26.51
C GLN A 123 -31.97 15.87 26.16
N LYS A 124 -32.90 15.08 26.69
CA LYS A 124 -34.32 15.41 26.75
C LYS A 124 -34.37 16.62 27.68
N PRO A 125 -34.77 17.83 27.23
CA PRO A 125 -34.95 18.94 28.14
C PRO A 125 -36.17 18.60 29.02
N GLY A 126 -35.91 18.03 30.19
CA GLY A 126 -36.90 17.88 31.27
C GLY A 126 -36.90 19.13 32.15
N PRO A 127 -38.05 19.51 32.71
CA PRO A 127 -38.21 20.79 33.39
C PRO A 127 -37.57 20.76 34.79
N GLU A 128 -36.77 21.80 35.04
CA GLU A 128 -36.49 22.45 36.32
C GLU A 128 -35.80 21.68 37.47
N ALA A 129 -34.54 22.07 37.73
CA ALA A 129 -34.10 22.44 39.08
C ALA A 129 -32.86 23.35 38.98
N ASN A 130 -32.96 24.52 39.62
CA ASN A 130 -31.99 25.62 39.60
C ASN A 130 -30.67 25.29 40.29
N THR A 131 -29.55 25.45 39.59
CA THR A 131 -28.23 25.77 40.17
C THR A 131 -27.46 26.67 39.19
N PRO A 132 -26.96 27.85 39.62
CA PRO A 132 -26.27 28.75 38.71
C PRO A 132 -24.74 28.53 38.72
N VAL A 133 -24.15 28.85 37.56
CA VAL A 133 -22.73 29.22 37.30
C VAL A 133 -21.74 28.08 37.05
N SER A 134 -21.36 27.86 35.78
CA SER A 134 -20.12 28.42 35.20
C SER A 134 -19.81 27.85 33.80
N ALA A 135 -19.44 28.77 32.89
CA ALA A 135 -18.60 28.60 31.69
C ALA A 135 -19.13 27.83 30.45
N GLU A 136 -19.42 28.63 29.42
CA GLU A 136 -19.18 28.40 27.98
C GLU A 136 -19.98 27.32 27.25
N ALA A 137 -21.18 27.71 26.83
CA ALA A 137 -21.88 27.12 25.69
C ALA A 137 -21.57 27.91 24.41
N SER A 138 -20.87 27.28 23.46
CA SER A 138 -20.95 27.65 22.03
C SER A 138 -21.16 26.41 21.16
N SER A 139 -22.09 25.54 21.57
CA SER A 139 -22.68 24.56 20.65
C SER A 139 -23.81 25.24 19.86
N SER A 140 -23.45 25.87 18.74
CA SER A 140 -24.40 26.37 17.75
C SER A 140 -25.15 25.19 17.10
N ARG A 141 -26.27 24.80 17.70
CA ARG A 141 -27.21 23.84 17.10
C ARG A 141 -27.89 24.54 15.92
N VAL A 142 -27.36 24.33 14.71
CA VAL A 142 -27.98 24.86 13.48
C VAL A 142 -29.26 24.08 13.21
N PRO A 143 -30.43 24.73 13.05
CA PRO A 143 -31.65 24.04 12.66
C PRO A 143 -31.48 23.49 11.26
N VAL A 144 -31.65 22.18 11.10
CA VAL A 144 -31.60 21.52 9.80
C VAL A 144 -32.77 22.03 8.97
N LYS A 145 -32.50 22.91 8.01
CA LYS A 145 -33.47 23.34 7.02
C LYS A 145 -33.68 22.19 6.03
N VAL A 146 -34.90 21.67 5.96
CA VAL A 146 -35.27 20.67 4.97
C VAL A 146 -35.17 21.31 3.59
N THR A 147 -34.22 20.84 2.78
CA THR A 147 -34.05 21.29 1.39
C THR A 147 -34.84 20.38 0.45
N ALA A 148 -35.23 20.89 -0.72
CA ALA A 148 -36.01 20.14 -1.72
C ALA A 148 -35.39 18.77 -2.09
N LYS A 149 -34.05 18.68 -2.08
CA LYS A 149 -33.33 17.43 -2.33
C LYS A 149 -33.52 16.39 -1.21
N MET A 150 -33.74 16.82 0.03
CA MET A 150 -34.03 15.88 1.13
C MET A 150 -35.45 15.32 1.05
N THR A 151 -36.44 16.11 0.61
CA THR A 151 -37.81 15.61 0.43
C THR A 151 -37.90 14.65 -0.75
N GLU A 152 -37.29 14.98 -1.88
CA GLU A 152 -37.17 14.09 -3.04
C GLU A 152 -36.51 12.77 -2.65
N ARG A 153 -35.49 12.82 -1.79
CA ARG A 153 -34.82 11.62 -1.31
C ARG A 153 -35.77 10.71 -0.52
N THR A 154 -36.55 11.28 0.38
CA THR A 154 -37.52 10.50 1.17
C THR A 154 -38.66 9.93 0.31
N GLU A 155 -39.03 10.63 -0.76
CA GLU A 155 -40.06 10.18 -1.69
C GLU A 155 -39.57 9.05 -2.60
N TYR A 156 -38.31 9.07 -3.05
CA TYR A 156 -37.74 7.93 -3.78
C TYR A 156 -37.72 6.68 -2.89
N GLU A 157 -37.31 6.81 -1.62
CA GLU A 157 -37.24 5.66 -0.70
C GLU A 157 -38.63 5.09 -0.41
N ARG A 158 -39.64 5.96 -0.26
CA ARG A 158 -41.04 5.53 -0.16
C ARG A 158 -41.53 4.87 -1.43
N LYS A 159 -41.21 5.39 -2.62
CA LYS A 159 -41.58 4.77 -3.91
C LYS A 159 -40.94 3.41 -4.06
N VAL A 160 -39.65 3.26 -3.77
CA VAL A 160 -38.94 1.97 -3.83
C VAL A 160 -39.50 0.96 -2.82
N LYS A 161 -39.87 1.41 -1.62
CA LYS A 161 -40.55 0.54 -0.64
C LYS A 161 -41.93 0.14 -1.13
N LYS A 162 -42.68 1.08 -1.72
CA LYS A 162 -44.03 0.83 -2.23
C LYS A 162 -44.02 -0.10 -3.44
N THR A 163 -43.08 0.05 -4.38
CA THR A 163 -42.90 -0.88 -5.50
C THR A 163 -42.50 -2.26 -5.01
N LYS A 164 -41.60 -2.39 -4.03
CA LYS A 164 -41.28 -3.69 -3.41
C LYS A 164 -42.48 -4.37 -2.74
N ILE A 165 -43.40 -3.58 -2.17
CA ILE A 165 -44.64 -4.09 -1.54
C ILE A 165 -45.68 -4.44 -2.62
N GLU A 166 -45.75 -3.69 -3.72
CA GLU A 166 -46.64 -3.96 -4.85
C GLU A 166 -46.18 -5.21 -5.65
N ASP A 167 -44.87 -5.39 -5.84
CA ASP A 167 -44.30 -6.60 -6.45
C ASP A 167 -44.53 -7.86 -5.59
N SER A 168 -44.70 -7.69 -4.27
CA SER A 168 -45.04 -8.76 -3.33
C SER A 168 -46.55 -9.04 -3.25
N LYS A 169 -47.41 -8.28 -3.95
CA LYS A 169 -48.88 -8.40 -3.89
C LYS A 169 -49.52 -8.92 -5.19
N VAL A 170 -48.73 -9.29 -6.19
CA VAL A 170 -49.21 -9.84 -7.49
C VAL A 170 -49.05 -11.37 -7.58
N ILE A 171 -48.57 -12.05 -6.54
CA ILE A 171 -48.59 -13.52 -6.49
C ILE A 171 -49.46 -13.92 -5.29
N GLY A 172 -50.73 -14.20 -5.57
CA GLY A 172 -51.63 -14.86 -4.64
C GLY A 172 -51.69 -16.36 -4.94
N GLU A 173 -51.66 -17.12 -3.85
CA GLU A 173 -52.09 -18.52 -3.65
C GLU A 173 -51.09 -19.66 -3.96
N ASP A 174 -50.77 -20.35 -2.86
CA ASP A 174 -50.38 -21.76 -2.65
C ASP A 174 -49.01 -22.28 -3.12
N GLU A 175 -48.13 -22.59 -2.16
CA GLU A 175 -47.87 -23.96 -1.66
C GLU A 175 -46.65 -23.96 -0.70
N ASP A 176 -46.79 -24.72 0.39
CA ASP A 176 -45.76 -25.02 1.38
C ASP A 176 -44.58 -25.77 0.74
N GLU A 177 -43.33 -25.43 1.09
CA GLU A 177 -42.32 -26.44 1.44
C GLU A 177 -41.04 -25.83 2.05
N LYS A 178 -40.63 -26.42 3.19
CA LYS A 178 -39.38 -26.19 3.92
C LYS A 178 -38.15 -26.48 3.05
N MET A 179 -37.06 -25.75 3.28
CA MET A 179 -35.72 -26.34 3.22
C MET A 179 -34.79 -25.70 4.25
N ASP A 180 -34.41 -26.53 5.21
CA ASP A 180 -33.49 -26.29 6.32
C ASP A 180 -32.04 -26.07 5.81
N VAL A 181 -31.30 -25.13 6.40
CA VAL A 181 -29.83 -25.14 6.37
C VAL A 181 -29.29 -24.89 7.77
N GLU A 182 -28.50 -25.87 8.21
CA GLU A 182 -28.05 -26.23 9.54
C GLU A 182 -27.22 -25.16 10.27
N GLU A 183 -27.46 -25.06 11.58
CA GLU A 183 -26.65 -24.34 12.56
C GLU A 183 -25.45 -25.23 12.97
N GLU A 184 -24.24 -24.92 12.49
CA GLU A 184 -23.02 -25.46 13.08
C GLU A 184 -22.44 -24.47 14.12
N GLU A 185 -22.37 -24.91 15.37
CA GLU A 185 -21.65 -24.21 16.44
C GLU A 185 -20.13 -24.28 16.24
N PRO A 186 -19.37 -23.17 16.36
CA PRO A 186 -17.93 -23.24 16.34
C PRO A 186 -17.34 -23.61 17.72
N ALA A 187 -16.64 -24.74 17.71
CA ALA A 187 -15.78 -25.24 18.77
C ALA A 187 -14.81 -24.18 19.36
N GLY A 188 -14.65 -24.25 20.68
CA GLY A 188 -13.88 -23.30 21.48
C GLY A 188 -12.40 -23.16 21.09
N ARG A 189 -11.95 -21.91 20.97
CA ARG A 189 -10.52 -21.55 20.89
C ARG A 189 -10.07 -20.88 22.17
N ARG A 190 -9.17 -21.55 22.90
CA ARG A 190 -8.43 -20.98 24.03
C ARG A 190 -7.65 -19.74 23.57
N LYS A 191 -7.93 -18.57 24.18
CA LYS A 191 -7.19 -17.32 23.94
C LYS A 191 -5.73 -17.50 24.37
N ARG A 192 -4.80 -17.58 23.42
CA ARG A 192 -3.39 -17.28 23.68
C ARG A 192 -3.25 -15.77 23.79
N GLN A 193 -3.02 -15.25 24.99
CA GLN A 193 -2.67 -13.85 25.21
C GLN A 193 -1.31 -13.57 24.53
N ARG A 194 -1.24 -12.51 23.73
CA ARG A 194 0.05 -11.93 23.33
C ARG A 194 0.56 -11.07 24.49
N PRO A 195 1.87 -11.08 24.79
CA PRO A 195 2.43 -10.22 25.82
C PRO A 195 2.24 -8.75 25.43
N VAL A 196 2.04 -7.91 26.44
CA VAL A 196 1.99 -6.45 26.30
C VAL A 196 3.39 -5.98 25.92
N VAL A 197 3.55 -5.51 24.69
CA VAL A 197 4.73 -4.75 24.27
C VAL A 197 4.38 -3.28 24.37
N ASP A 198 5.07 -2.59 25.27
CA ASP A 198 4.91 -1.16 25.50
C ASP A 198 5.42 -0.37 24.27
N PRO A 199 4.58 0.45 23.62
CA PRO A 199 4.94 1.19 22.40
C PRO A 199 5.96 2.31 22.64
N PHE A 200 6.39 2.57 23.88
CA PHE A 200 7.45 3.53 24.22
C PHE A 200 8.77 2.89 24.68
N ALA A 201 8.90 1.57 24.66
CA ALA A 201 10.15 0.87 24.97
C ALA A 201 11.15 0.96 23.80
N GLY A 202 11.57 2.16 23.47
CA GLY A 202 12.59 2.46 22.49
C GLY A 202 13.26 3.77 22.84
N THR A 203 14.27 3.72 23.71
CA THR A 203 15.64 4.23 23.50
C THR A 203 16.33 4.63 24.82
N TRP A 204 17.62 4.27 24.89
CA TRP A 204 18.69 4.81 25.75
C TRP A 204 18.83 4.28 27.19
N SER A 205 19.72 3.30 27.35
CA SER A 205 20.76 3.40 28.39
C SER A 205 22.10 2.94 27.84
N LEU A 206 22.90 3.92 27.38
CA LEU A 206 24.35 3.81 27.38
C LEU A 206 24.80 4.15 28.80
N SER A 207 25.34 3.19 29.55
CA SER A 207 26.44 3.41 30.49
C SER A 207 26.91 2.09 31.10
N CYS A 208 28.16 1.75 30.77
CA CYS A 208 29.21 1.19 31.64
C CYS A 208 28.76 0.55 32.97
N THR A 209 29.16 -0.71 33.21
CA THR A 209 30.05 -1.15 34.32
C THR A 209 30.28 -2.68 34.22
N GLN A 210 31.54 -3.09 34.03
CA GLN A 210 32.04 -4.47 34.21
C GLN A 210 31.76 -4.97 35.66
N PRO A 211 31.59 -6.29 35.93
CA PRO A 211 32.76 -7.13 36.24
C PRO A 211 32.67 -8.66 35.98
N SER A 212 33.84 -9.23 35.65
CA SER A 212 34.44 -10.49 36.17
C SER A 212 33.94 -11.91 35.79
N CYS A 213 34.94 -12.80 35.67
CA CYS A 213 34.95 -14.28 35.77
C CYS A 213 34.61 -15.13 34.53
N ARG A 214 35.61 -15.62 33.79
CA ARG A 214 36.21 -16.96 33.96
C ARG A 214 37.45 -17.14 33.08
#